data_AF-A0A852CJZ0-F1
#
_entry.id   AF-A0A852CJZ0-F1
#
_cell.length_a   1.000
_cell.length_b   1.000
_cell.length_c   1.000
_cell.angle_alpha   90.00
_cell.angle_beta   90.00
_cell.angle_gamma   90.00
#
_symmetry.space_group_name_H-M   'P 1'
#
loop_
_entity.id
_entity.type
_entity.pdbx_description
1 polymer ?
#
loop_
_entity_poly.entity_id
_entity_poly.type
_entity_poly.pdbx_seq_one_letter_code
_entity_poly.pdbx_strand_id
1 'polypeptide(L)'
;PIPHISWKRSDGNSLPKKIEANQTKGVLEIPNVQQEDEGSYECIAGNIRGRNVARGQLFVYALPEWDKKIQNAFLSLYDSLVWECKAKGKPSPFYSWLKNGQPLMSEVRL
;
A
#
# COMPACT_ATOMS: atom_id res chain seq x y z
N PRO A 1 3.47 -38.35 -12.21
CA PRO A 1 3.27 -37.29 -13.22
C PRO A 1 3.64 -35.92 -12.62
N ILE A 2 4.50 -35.17 -13.31
CA ILE A 2 4.93 -33.82 -12.89
C ILE A 2 3.71 -32.90 -12.84
N PRO A 3 3.49 -32.15 -11.75
CA PRO A 3 2.37 -31.23 -11.68
C PRO A 3 2.60 -30.01 -12.57
N HIS A 4 1.54 -29.53 -13.22
CA HIS A 4 1.49 -28.23 -13.85
C HIS A 4 1.12 -27.17 -12.81
N ILE A 5 1.79 -26.01 -12.84
CA ILE A 5 1.49 -24.87 -11.97
C ILE A 5 0.74 -23.80 -12.75
N SER A 6 -0.36 -23.29 -12.20
CA SER A 6 -1.04 -22.10 -12.68
C SER A 6 -1.34 -21.12 -11.56
N TRP A 7 -1.49 -19.85 -11.93
CA TRP A 7 -1.79 -18.76 -11.03
C TRP A 7 -3.10 -18.10 -11.40
N LYS A 8 -3.83 -17.61 -10.41
CA LYS A 8 -5.01 -16.77 -10.61
C LYS A 8 -5.24 -15.86 -9.40
N ARG A 9 -6.04 -14.81 -9.59
CA ARG A 9 -6.60 -14.06 -8.47
C ARG A 9 -7.80 -14.80 -7.88
N SER A 10 -7.99 -14.70 -6.57
CA SER A 10 -9.09 -15.36 -5.86
C SER A 10 -10.44 -14.69 -6.11
N ASP A 11 -10.42 -13.39 -6.46
CA ASP A 11 -11.60 -12.58 -6.79
C ASP A 11 -12.16 -12.87 -8.19
N GLY A 12 -11.50 -13.72 -8.98
CA GLY A 12 -11.87 -14.05 -10.35
C GLY A 12 -11.38 -13.04 -11.40
N ASN A 13 -10.74 -11.95 -10.99
CA ASN A 13 -10.14 -11.00 -11.92
C ASN A 13 -8.94 -11.63 -12.64
N SER A 14 -8.65 -11.13 -13.84
CA SER A 14 -7.45 -11.52 -14.56
C SER A 14 -6.20 -11.09 -13.80
N LEU A 15 -5.12 -11.87 -13.94
CA LEU A 15 -3.81 -11.44 -13.46
C LEU A 15 -3.40 -10.15 -14.19
N PRO A 16 -2.89 -9.13 -13.49
CA PRO A 16 -2.33 -7.94 -14.12
C PRO A 16 -1.32 -8.30 -15.23
N LYS A 17 -1.38 -7.60 -16.37
CA LYS A 17 -0.52 -7.90 -17.53
C LYS A 17 0.98 -7.77 -17.25
N LYS A 18 1.35 -7.04 -16.22
CA LYS A 18 2.74 -6.84 -15.77
C LYS A 18 3.31 -8.05 -15.03
N ILE A 19 2.49 -9.03 -14.67
CA ILE A 19 2.93 -10.20 -13.91
C ILE A 19 3.67 -11.18 -14.80
N GLU A 20 4.81 -11.67 -14.30
CA GLU A 20 5.60 -12.72 -14.91
C GLU A 20 5.52 -13.99 -14.04
N ALA A 21 4.95 -15.06 -14.59
CA ALA A 21 4.75 -16.31 -13.87
C ALA A 21 5.65 -17.42 -14.41
N ASN A 22 6.55 -17.93 -13.56
CA ASN A 22 7.32 -19.12 -13.87
C ASN A 22 6.53 -20.38 -13.50
N GLN A 23 5.87 -20.97 -14.49
CA GLN A 23 5.01 -22.15 -14.30
C GLN A 23 5.78 -23.44 -13.98
N THR A 24 7.09 -23.50 -14.23
CA THR A 24 7.90 -24.69 -13.92
C THR A 24 8.53 -24.60 -12.53
N LYS A 25 8.86 -23.39 -12.06
CA LYS A 25 9.41 -23.13 -10.71
C LYS A 25 8.35 -22.75 -9.67
N GLY A 26 7.12 -22.48 -10.09
CA GLY A 26 6.05 -22.03 -9.19
C GLY A 26 6.32 -20.65 -8.59
N VAL A 27 6.89 -19.73 -9.38
CA VAL A 27 7.21 -18.36 -8.94
C VAL A 27 6.29 -17.37 -9.66
N LEU A 28 5.79 -16.38 -8.93
CA LEU A 28 4.99 -15.26 -9.46
C LEU A 28 5.70 -13.95 -9.12
N GLU A 29 6.11 -13.21 -10.15
CA GLU A 29 6.76 -11.91 -9.98
C GLU A 29 5.80 -10.79 -10.40
N ILE A 30 5.65 -9.79 -9.52
CA ILE A 30 4.80 -8.62 -9.74
C ILE A 30 5.69 -7.36 -9.69
N PRO A 31 6.23 -6.89 -10.84
CA PRO A 31 7.04 -5.68 -10.87
C PRO A 31 6.18 -4.44 -10.66
N ASN A 32 6.76 -3.40 -10.05
CA ASN A 32 6.12 -2.10 -9.82
C ASN A 32 4.71 -2.24 -9.23
N VAL A 33 4.64 -2.87 -8.06
CA VAL A 33 3.38 -3.10 -7.34
C VAL A 33 2.64 -1.78 -7.12
N GLN A 34 1.36 -1.78 -7.45
CA GLN A 34 0.43 -0.67 -7.30
C GLN A 34 -0.74 -1.08 -6.40
N GLN A 35 -1.56 -0.12 -6.00
CA GLN A 35 -2.66 -0.35 -5.07
C GLN A 35 -3.71 -1.34 -5.62
N GLU A 36 -3.92 -1.35 -6.93
CA GLU A 36 -4.82 -2.27 -7.64
C GLU A 36 -4.34 -3.73 -7.66
N ASP A 37 -3.05 -3.99 -7.40
CA ASP A 37 -2.54 -5.36 -7.32
C ASP A 37 -2.91 -6.04 -6.00
N GLU A 38 -3.26 -5.26 -4.97
CA GLU A 38 -3.69 -5.77 -3.67
C GLU A 38 -4.81 -6.81 -3.83
N GLY A 39 -4.73 -7.90 -3.07
CA GLY A 39 -5.70 -8.97 -3.17
C GLY A 39 -5.15 -10.35 -2.83
N SER A 40 -6.04 -11.34 -2.90
CA SER A 40 -5.71 -12.73 -2.66
C SER A 40 -5.37 -13.45 -3.97
N TYR A 41 -4.25 -14.15 -4.00
CA TYR A 41 -3.74 -14.91 -5.13
C TYR A 41 -3.72 -16.40 -4.81
N GLU A 42 -3.94 -17.24 -5.82
CA GLU A 42 -3.94 -18.69 -5.73
C GLU A 42 -2.90 -19.30 -6.67
N CYS A 43 -2.08 -20.19 -6.12
CA CYS A 43 -1.22 -21.11 -6.87
C CYS A 43 -1.90 -22.47 -6.91
N ILE A 44 -2.11 -23.00 -8.11
CA ILE A 44 -2.77 -24.28 -8.34
C ILE A 44 -1.74 -25.25 -8.90
N ALA A 45 -1.48 -26.33 -8.16
CA ALA A 45 -0.64 -27.43 -8.60
C ALA A 45 -1.51 -28.63 -8.96
N GLY A 46 -1.49 -29.08 -10.21
CA GLY A 46 -2.38 -30.14 -10.70
C GLY A 46 -1.70 -31.17 -11.58
N ASN A 47 -2.15 -32.42 -11.49
CA ASN A 47 -1.77 -33.51 -12.40
C ASN A 47 -2.99 -34.42 -12.68
N ILE A 48 -2.80 -35.51 -13.43
CA ILE A 48 -3.90 -36.44 -13.79
C ILE A 48 -4.60 -37.12 -12.59
N ARG A 49 -4.05 -37.01 -11.38
CA ARG A 49 -4.63 -37.58 -10.15
C ARG A 49 -5.36 -36.56 -9.29
N GLY A 50 -5.24 -35.27 -9.60
CA GLY A 50 -5.94 -34.22 -8.85
C GLY A 50 -5.22 -32.88 -8.87
N ARG A 51 -5.68 -31.97 -8.01
CA ARG A 51 -5.11 -30.64 -7.84
C ARG A 51 -5.10 -30.23 -6.37
N ASN A 52 -4.15 -29.38 -6.01
CA ASN A 52 -4.09 -28.70 -4.73
C ASN A 52 -3.94 -27.18 -4.95
N VAL A 53 -4.36 -26.37 -3.98
CA VAL A 53 -4.39 -24.91 -4.11
C VAL A 53 -3.77 -24.29 -2.87
N ALA A 54 -2.78 -23.42 -3.07
CA ALA A 54 -2.24 -22.55 -2.04
C ALA A 54 -2.74 -21.12 -2.26
N ARG A 55 -3.13 -20.44 -1.18
CA ARG A 55 -3.66 -19.06 -1.23
C ARG A 55 -2.79 -18.13 -0.37
N GLY A 56 -2.54 -16.93 -0.87
CA GLY A 56 -1.83 -15.87 -0.13
C GLY A 56 -2.45 -14.51 -0.36
N GLN A 57 -2.47 -13.67 0.67
CA GLN A 57 -2.98 -12.30 0.61
C GLN A 57 -1.82 -11.32 0.45
N LEU A 58 -1.86 -10.50 -0.60
CA LEU A 58 -1.00 -9.34 -0.78
C LEU A 58 -1.65 -8.13 -0.11
N PHE A 59 -0.89 -7.40 0.70
CA PHE A 59 -1.24 -6.07 1.18
C PHE A 59 -0.23 -5.08 0.65
N VAL A 60 -0.71 -3.98 0.06
CA VAL A 60 0.11 -2.92 -0.52
C VAL A 60 0.05 -1.73 0.42
N TYR A 61 1.21 -1.18 0.75
CA TYR A 61 1.38 -0.02 1.63
C TYR A 61 2.15 1.07 0.88
N ALA A 62 1.96 2.33 1.29
CA ALA A 62 2.60 3.48 0.68
C ALA A 62 3.14 4.41 1.77
N LEU A 63 4.36 4.91 1.57
CA LEU A 63 4.98 5.88 2.48
C LEU A 63 4.20 7.20 2.47
N PRO A 64 4.24 7.97 3.57
CA PRO A 64 3.70 9.32 3.58
C PRO A 64 4.40 10.22 2.55
N GLU A 65 3.62 10.78 1.63
CA GLU A 65 4.07 11.75 0.64
C GLU A 65 3.30 13.06 0.80
N TRP A 66 4.01 14.19 0.75
CA TRP A 66 3.41 15.50 0.94
C TRP A 66 2.50 15.88 -0.23
N ASP A 67 1.22 16.03 0.07
CA ASP A 67 0.23 16.62 -0.83
C ASP A 67 0.16 18.13 -0.63
N LYS A 68 0.29 18.59 0.63
CA LYS A 68 0.37 20.00 1.01
C LYS A 68 1.40 20.19 2.12
N LYS A 69 2.40 21.02 1.84
CA LYS A 69 3.40 21.46 2.83
C LYS A 69 3.01 22.81 3.43
N ILE A 70 3.38 23.04 4.68
CA ILE A 70 3.34 24.38 5.27
C ILE A 70 4.38 25.29 4.60
N GLN A 71 4.17 26.59 4.68
CA GLN A 71 5.05 27.60 4.13
C GLN A 71 5.33 28.69 5.16
N ASN A 72 6.39 29.45 4.95
CA ASN A 72 6.73 30.59 5.79
C ASN A 72 5.58 31.63 5.77
N ALA A 73 5.31 32.24 6.92
CA ALA A 73 4.30 33.27 7.08
C ALA A 73 4.93 34.51 7.74
N PHE A 74 4.50 35.70 7.30
CA PHE A 74 4.89 36.99 7.86
C PHE A 74 3.60 37.72 8.22
N LEU A 75 3.42 38.01 9.51
CA LEU A 75 2.17 38.51 10.07
C LEU A 75 2.44 39.69 11.00
N SER A 76 1.46 40.57 11.15
CA SER A 76 1.49 41.67 12.10
C SER A 76 1.03 41.21 13.49
N LEU A 77 1.24 42.05 14.50
CA LEU A 77 0.68 41.79 15.83
C LEU A 77 -0.84 41.64 15.74
N TYR A 78 -1.36 40.65 16.45
CA TYR A 78 -2.78 40.30 16.53
C TYR A 78 -3.40 39.61 15.30
N ASP A 79 -2.62 39.37 14.25
CA ASP A 79 -3.06 38.50 13.15
C ASP A 79 -3.17 37.04 13.61
N SER A 80 -4.02 36.28 12.92
CA SER A 80 -4.20 34.84 13.14
C SER A 80 -3.54 34.03 12.03
N LEU A 81 -2.91 32.91 12.41
CA LEU A 81 -2.27 31.97 11.48
C LEU A 81 -2.98 30.62 11.50
N VAL A 82 -3.28 30.10 10.32
CA VAL A 82 -3.70 28.70 10.15
C VAL A 82 -2.71 28.01 9.23
N TRP A 83 -2.00 27.02 9.77
CA TRP A 83 -1.22 26.09 8.98
C TRP A 83 -1.93 24.75 8.87
N GLU A 84 -1.93 24.22 7.66
CA GLU A 84 -2.48 22.91 7.34
C GLU A 84 -1.44 22.19 6.49
N CYS A 85 -1.05 20.99 6.91
CA CYS A 85 -0.29 20.06 6.07
C CYS A 85 -1.14 18.84 5.76
N LYS A 86 -0.92 18.27 4.57
CA LYS A 86 -1.57 17.03 4.13
C LYS A 86 -0.53 16.12 3.53
N ALA A 87 -0.58 14.86 3.93
CA ALA A 87 0.18 13.78 3.35
C ALA A 87 -0.77 12.66 2.93
N LYS A 88 -0.45 12.02 1.81
CA LYS A 88 -1.07 10.78 1.34
C LYS A 88 -0.19 9.61 1.79
N GLY A 89 -0.76 8.43 1.98
CA GLY A 89 -0.05 7.24 2.39
C GLY A 89 -1.02 6.12 2.75
N LYS A 90 -0.51 4.89 2.84
CA LYS A 90 -1.30 3.75 3.32
C LYS A 90 -0.49 2.97 4.37
N PRO A 91 -0.99 2.86 5.61
CA PRO A 91 -2.22 3.48 6.13
C PRO A 91 -2.15 5.02 6.14
N SER A 92 -3.29 5.67 6.39
CA SER A 92 -3.36 7.12 6.48
C SER A 92 -2.30 7.68 7.45
N PRO A 93 -1.52 8.71 7.06
CA PRO A 93 -0.47 9.26 7.91
C PRO A 93 -1.00 9.88 9.21
N PHE A 94 -0.21 9.79 10.27
CA PHE A 94 -0.41 10.55 11.50
C PHE A 94 0.32 11.90 11.42
N TYR A 95 -0.18 12.90 12.13
CA TYR A 95 0.38 14.24 12.15
C TYR A 95 0.78 14.62 13.58
N SER A 96 1.94 15.25 13.71
CA SER A 96 2.44 15.82 14.95
C SER A 96 3.09 17.16 14.67
N TRP A 97 2.85 18.14 15.53
CA TRP A 97 3.40 19.48 15.38
C TRP A 97 4.52 19.73 16.37
N LEU A 98 5.58 20.38 15.92
CA LEU A 98 6.68 20.81 16.75
C LEU A 98 6.88 22.32 16.59
N LYS A 99 7.13 23.00 17.71
CA LYS A 99 7.60 24.39 17.74
C LYS A 99 9.02 24.39 18.28
N ASN A 100 9.97 24.86 17.48
CA ASN A 100 11.39 24.88 17.85
C ASN A 100 11.91 23.51 18.34
N GLY A 101 11.48 22.43 17.69
CA GLY A 101 11.87 21.06 18.03
C GLY A 101 11.14 20.45 19.23
N GLN A 102 10.24 21.18 19.90
CA GLN A 102 9.45 20.66 21.02
C GLN A 102 8.01 20.32 20.57
N PRO A 103 7.43 19.19 21.01
CA PRO A 103 6.06 18.84 20.71
C PRO A 103 5.08 19.93 21.16
N LEU A 104 4.25 20.39 20.24
CA LEU A 104 3.04 21.13 20.61
C LEU A 104 2.02 20.10 21.08
N MET A 105 1.94 19.89 22.39
CA MET A 105 0.81 19.17 22.96
C MET A 105 -0.44 19.98 22.67
N SER A 106 -1.43 19.40 21.99
CA SER A 106 -2.75 20.01 21.89
C SER A 106 -3.32 20.09 23.31
N GLU A 107 -3.51 21.30 23.85
CA GLU A 107 -4.62 21.50 24.79
C GLU A 107 -5.91 21.23 23.98
N VAL A 108 -6.32 19.97 23.90
CA VAL A 108 -7.71 19.67 23.58
C VAL A 108 -8.48 20.15 24.81
N ARG A 109 -8.92 21.40 24.80
CA ARG A 109 -10.01 21.82 25.70
C ARG A 109 -11.23 21.04 25.24
N LEU A 110 -11.55 19.99 26.00
CA LEU A 110 -12.84 19.31 25.97
C LEU A 110 -13.96 20.30 26.33
#